data_AF-A0A098G5C1-F1
#
_entry.id   AF-A0A098G5C1-F1
#
_cell.length_a   1.000
_cell.length_b   1.000
_cell.length_c   1.000
_cell.angle_alpha   90.00
_cell.angle_beta   90.00
_cell.angle_gamma   90.00
#
_symmetry.space_group_name_H-M   'P 1'
#
loop_
_entity.id
_entity.type
_entity.pdbx_description
1 polymer ?
#
loop_
_entity_poly.entity_id
_entity_poly.type
_entity_poly.pdbx_seq_one_letter_code
_entity_poly.pdbx_strand_id
1 'polypeptide(L)'
;MSKNSLNTQYISWLTRFMERSSEYSVKGIVRPLITGLSTATSLEELLQAIQRHPPLKSDEPSSSSPVVYGPINLHDQLSKWQKQLQEAVNKYPAAKKTLTELLEKQQFPLPLLPLIVLLNKIINTSKFQLHCRIFSLIAHLSAEEEFLEVLDFIASLKETPQLPKESLPSGSFLAQNPINTNHQQCLALLNTVATQYNEKNKLSGLANGLLQDSLLIYQETLSEETDLSYEVRLSCQEEKEETQQVIVNNYCVLF
;
A
#
# COMPACT_ATOMS: atom_id res chain seq x y z
N MET A 1 -1.91 -6.34 -11.87
CA MET A 1 -2.35 -5.54 -10.71
C MET A 1 -1.33 -5.73 -9.60
N SER A 2 -0.92 -4.64 -8.94
CA SER A 2 -0.02 -4.67 -7.77
C SER A 2 -0.54 -5.65 -6.71
N LYS A 3 0.31 -6.55 -6.20
CA LYS A 3 -0.08 -7.53 -5.16
C LYS A 3 -0.42 -6.83 -3.85
N ASN A 4 0.21 -5.68 -3.61
CA ASN A 4 0.07 -4.89 -2.39
C ASN A 4 -0.93 -3.73 -2.52
N SER A 5 -1.72 -3.70 -3.59
CA SER A 5 -2.81 -2.74 -3.74
C SER A 5 -4.08 -3.17 -2.97
N LEU A 6 -4.78 -2.18 -2.40
CA LEU A 6 -6.10 -2.32 -1.78
C LEU A 6 -7.11 -2.99 -2.70
N ASN A 7 -7.14 -2.63 -3.99
CA ASN A 7 -8.05 -3.23 -4.97
C ASN A 7 -7.83 -4.74 -5.03
N THR A 8 -6.58 -5.17 -5.15
CA THR A 8 -6.20 -6.59 -5.22
C THR A 8 -6.60 -7.34 -3.94
N GLN A 9 -6.39 -6.74 -2.77
CA GLN A 9 -6.80 -7.35 -1.50
C GLN A 9 -8.32 -7.48 -1.38
N TYR A 10 -9.07 -6.44 -1.73
CA TYR A 10 -10.52 -6.44 -1.66
C TYR A 10 -11.11 -7.44 -2.68
N ILE A 11 -10.61 -7.44 -3.91
CA ILE A 11 -11.01 -8.40 -4.95
C ILE A 11 -10.68 -9.83 -4.52
N SER A 12 -9.49 -10.09 -3.99
CA SER A 12 -9.10 -11.43 -3.52
C SER A 12 -10.04 -11.93 -2.42
N TRP A 13 -10.40 -11.07 -1.47
CA TRP A 13 -11.36 -11.41 -0.42
C TRP A 13 -12.75 -11.70 -0.99
N LEU A 14 -13.23 -10.86 -1.91
CA LEU A 14 -14.54 -11.02 -2.55
C LEU A 14 -14.63 -12.29 -3.41
N THR A 15 -13.58 -12.62 -4.14
CA THR A 15 -13.50 -13.87 -4.92
C THR A 15 -13.60 -15.09 -3.99
N ARG A 16 -12.82 -15.10 -2.89
CA ARG A 16 -12.89 -16.17 -1.88
C ARG A 16 -14.25 -16.25 -1.19
N PHE A 17 -14.87 -15.10 -0.93
CA PHE A 17 -16.22 -15.05 -0.35
C PHE A 17 -17.25 -15.66 -1.31
N MET A 18 -17.16 -15.32 -2.59
CA MET A 18 -18.04 -15.83 -3.64
C MET A 18 -17.86 -17.35 -3.88
N GLU A 19 -16.65 -17.87 -3.77
CA GLU A 19 -16.37 -19.32 -3.87
C GLU A 19 -16.99 -20.11 -2.72
N ARG A 20 -17.11 -19.50 -1.53
CA ARG A 20 -17.69 -20.12 -0.33
C ARG A 20 -19.20 -19.98 -0.25
N SER A 21 -19.80 -19.05 -1.00
CA SER A 21 -21.24 -18.82 -1.00
C SER A 21 -21.93 -19.60 -2.12
N SER A 22 -22.91 -20.42 -1.76
CA SER A 22 -23.79 -21.11 -2.71
C SER A 22 -24.90 -20.21 -3.26
N GLU A 23 -25.08 -19.00 -2.72
CA GLU A 23 -26.20 -18.13 -3.05
C GLU A 23 -25.99 -17.35 -4.37
N TYR A 24 -26.93 -17.49 -5.30
CA TYR A 24 -26.90 -16.78 -6.58
C TYR A 24 -27.05 -15.25 -6.40
N SER A 25 -27.79 -14.79 -5.39
CA SER A 25 -27.96 -13.37 -5.04
C SER A 25 -26.63 -12.70 -4.68
N VAL A 26 -25.78 -13.39 -3.92
CA VAL A 26 -24.44 -12.92 -3.54
C VAL A 26 -23.56 -12.71 -4.78
N LYS A 27 -23.58 -13.66 -5.73
CA LYS A 27 -22.83 -13.55 -6.99
C LYS A 27 -23.26 -12.34 -7.82
N GLY A 28 -24.56 -12.01 -7.80
CA GLY A 28 -25.11 -10.83 -8.48
C GLY A 28 -24.61 -9.50 -7.92
N ILE A 29 -24.22 -9.46 -6.64
CA ILE A 29 -23.70 -8.26 -5.97
C ILE A 29 -22.17 -8.19 -6.06
N VAL A 30 -21.50 -9.31 -5.83
CA VAL A 30 -20.04 -9.36 -5.76
C VAL A 30 -19.39 -9.11 -7.12
N ARG A 31 -19.96 -9.60 -8.23
CA ARG A 31 -19.36 -9.41 -9.57
C ARG A 31 -19.29 -7.94 -9.99
N PRO A 32 -20.39 -7.16 -9.95
CA PRO A 32 -20.31 -5.72 -10.23
C PRO A 32 -19.35 -4.97 -9.31
N LEU A 33 -19.28 -5.36 -8.02
CA LEU A 33 -18.35 -4.76 -7.06
C LEU A 33 -16.89 -5.03 -7.47
N ILE A 34 -16.55 -6.27 -7.82
CA ILE A 34 -15.21 -6.62 -8.32
C ILE A 34 -14.87 -5.78 -9.55
N THR A 35 -15.81 -5.63 -10.50
CA THR A 35 -15.61 -4.78 -11.68
C THR A 35 -15.32 -3.32 -11.28
N GLY A 36 -16.12 -2.74 -10.39
CA GLY A 36 -15.91 -1.36 -9.92
C GLY A 36 -14.58 -1.17 -9.19
N LEU A 37 -14.20 -2.12 -8.33
CA LEU A 37 -12.91 -2.12 -7.64
C LEU A 37 -11.73 -2.29 -8.61
N SER A 38 -11.90 -3.06 -9.69
CA SER A 38 -10.83 -3.30 -10.66
C SER A 38 -10.44 -2.05 -11.46
N THR A 39 -11.38 -1.12 -11.61
CA THR A 39 -11.19 0.13 -12.34
C THR A 39 -10.79 1.31 -11.45
N ALA A 40 -10.85 1.14 -10.12
CA ALA A 40 -10.55 2.24 -9.19
C ALA A 40 -9.06 2.58 -9.19
N THR A 41 -8.75 3.87 -9.31
CA THR A 41 -7.38 4.42 -9.35
C THR A 41 -7.07 5.33 -8.15
N SER A 42 -8.07 5.61 -7.30
CA SER A 42 -7.96 6.45 -6.11
C SER A 42 -8.77 5.90 -4.93
N LEU A 43 -8.52 6.42 -3.73
CA LEU A 43 -9.28 6.07 -2.51
C LEU A 43 -10.75 6.48 -2.64
N GLU A 44 -11.03 7.60 -3.30
CA GLU A 44 -12.37 8.10 -3.57
C GLU A 44 -13.13 7.19 -4.54
N GLU A 45 -12.48 6.73 -5.61
CA GLU A 45 -13.08 5.79 -6.56
C GLU A 45 -13.35 4.43 -5.91
N LEU A 46 -12.45 3.96 -5.04
CA LEU A 46 -12.66 2.78 -4.22
C LEU A 46 -13.89 2.93 -3.29
N LEU A 47 -13.98 4.06 -2.60
CA LEU A 47 -15.10 4.36 -1.71
C LEU A 47 -16.43 4.40 -2.50
N GLN A 48 -16.45 5.06 -3.65
CA GLN A 48 -17.62 5.09 -4.52
C GLN A 48 -18.00 3.70 -5.04
N ALA A 49 -17.02 2.88 -5.42
CA ALA A 49 -17.26 1.51 -5.86
C ALA A 49 -17.98 0.70 -4.77
N ILE A 50 -17.58 0.84 -3.50
CA ILE A 50 -18.24 0.17 -2.38
C ILE A 50 -19.63 0.77 -2.10
N GLN A 51 -19.77 2.09 -2.08
CA GLN A 51 -21.03 2.79 -1.75
C GLN A 51 -22.14 2.58 -2.77
N ARG A 52 -21.82 2.32 -4.05
CA ARG A 52 -22.81 2.03 -5.10
C ARG A 52 -23.57 0.73 -4.86
N HIS A 53 -23.09 -0.13 -3.96
CA HIS A 53 -23.80 -1.33 -3.57
C HIS A 53 -24.58 -1.04 -2.29
N PRO A 54 -25.93 -0.99 -2.35
CA PRO A 54 -26.74 -0.74 -1.17
C PRO A 54 -26.51 -1.86 -0.15
N PRO A 55 -26.63 -1.56 1.15
CA PRO A 55 -26.67 -2.60 2.16
C PRO A 55 -27.79 -3.58 1.77
N LEU A 56 -27.42 -4.85 1.56
CA LEU A 56 -28.40 -5.93 1.63
C LEU A 56 -29.10 -5.73 2.96
N LYS A 57 -30.43 -5.51 2.93
CA LYS A 57 -31.22 -5.39 4.17
C LYS A 57 -30.81 -6.57 5.04
N SER A 58 -30.18 -6.28 6.18
CA SER A 58 -30.04 -7.27 7.23
C SER A 58 -31.47 -7.68 7.55
N ASP A 59 -31.84 -8.92 7.23
CA ASP A 59 -33.01 -9.52 7.85
C ASP A 59 -32.87 -9.25 9.35
N GLU A 60 -33.91 -8.65 9.92
CA GLU A 60 -33.94 -8.20 11.30
C GLU A 60 -33.34 -9.27 12.21
N PRO A 61 -32.49 -8.91 13.19
CA PRO A 61 -31.99 -9.88 14.15
C PRO A 61 -33.17 -10.42 14.93
N SER A 62 -33.66 -11.60 14.54
CA SER A 62 -34.62 -12.36 15.32
C SER A 62 -33.95 -12.62 16.67
N SER A 63 -34.54 -12.07 17.73
CA SER A 63 -33.96 -11.90 19.07
C SER A 63 -33.76 -13.20 19.86
N SER A 64 -33.51 -14.33 19.21
CA SER A 64 -33.46 -15.65 19.85
C SER A 64 -32.47 -16.65 19.27
N SER A 65 -31.51 -16.24 18.42
CA SER A 65 -30.51 -17.19 17.90
C SER A 65 -29.21 -17.18 18.72
N PRO A 66 -28.63 -18.37 19.02
CA PRO A 66 -27.35 -18.47 19.72
C PRO A 66 -26.24 -17.81 18.89
N VAL A 67 -25.19 -17.33 19.57
CA VAL A 67 -23.97 -16.80 18.94
C VAL A 67 -23.30 -17.93 18.14
N VAL A 68 -23.65 -18.04 16.86
CA VAL A 68 -22.95 -18.87 15.89
C VAL A 68 -21.71 -18.08 15.46
N TYR A 69 -20.52 -18.63 15.69
CA TYR A 69 -19.30 -18.17 15.03
C TYR A 69 -19.39 -18.47 13.52
N GLY A 70 -20.19 -17.68 12.81
CA GLY A 70 -20.39 -17.76 11.37
C GLY A 70 -19.29 -17.02 10.59
N PRO A 71 -19.13 -17.30 9.29
CA PRO A 71 -18.23 -16.52 8.43
C PRO A 71 -18.63 -15.04 8.46
N ILE A 72 -17.63 -14.14 8.48
CA ILE A 72 -17.84 -12.69 8.40
C ILE A 72 -18.84 -12.40 7.27
N ASN A 73 -19.98 -11.79 7.61
CA ASN A 73 -20.98 -11.43 6.61
C ASN A 73 -20.37 -10.39 5.65
N LEU A 74 -20.67 -10.53 4.35
CA LEU A 74 -20.31 -9.55 3.31
C LEU A 74 -20.61 -8.13 3.75
N HIS A 75 -21.78 -7.91 4.36
CA HIS A 75 -22.22 -6.60 4.82
C HIS A 75 -21.26 -5.98 5.85
N ASP A 76 -20.84 -6.75 6.85
CA ASP A 76 -19.95 -6.27 7.92
C ASP A 76 -18.58 -5.93 7.35
N GLN A 77 -18.09 -6.73 6.41
CA GLN A 77 -16.82 -6.48 5.75
C GLN A 77 -16.87 -5.23 4.87
N LEU A 78 -17.93 -5.04 4.08
CA LEU A 78 -18.11 -3.84 3.25
C LEU A 78 -18.26 -2.59 4.12
N SER A 79 -19.01 -2.67 5.21
CA SER A 79 -19.18 -1.58 6.17
C SER A 79 -17.84 -1.19 6.80
N LYS A 80 -17.01 -2.19 7.15
CA LYS A 80 -15.65 -1.96 7.68
C LYS A 80 -14.76 -1.25 6.64
N TRP A 81 -14.73 -1.74 5.41
CA TRP A 81 -13.94 -1.10 4.34
C TRP A 81 -14.41 0.31 4.03
N GLN A 82 -15.73 0.53 3.97
CA GLN A 82 -16.31 1.84 3.76
C GLN A 82 -15.89 2.82 4.86
N LYS A 83 -15.96 2.41 6.13
CA LYS A 83 -15.52 3.25 7.26
C LYS A 83 -14.03 3.60 7.15
N GLN A 84 -13.19 2.62 6.86
CA GLN A 84 -11.74 2.82 6.72
C GLN A 84 -11.40 3.76 5.56
N LEU A 85 -12.02 3.56 4.39
CA LEU A 85 -11.83 4.42 3.22
C LEU A 85 -12.34 5.84 3.47
N GLN A 86 -13.52 5.98 4.08
CA GLN A 86 -14.08 7.30 4.39
C GLN A 86 -13.15 8.08 5.33
N GLU A 87 -12.64 7.42 6.38
CA GLU A 87 -11.67 8.04 7.29
C GLU A 87 -10.39 8.45 6.57
N ALA A 88 -9.85 7.57 5.71
CA ALA A 88 -8.66 7.86 4.92
C ALA A 88 -8.86 9.03 3.95
N VAL A 89 -9.96 9.04 3.18
CA VAL A 89 -10.33 10.13 2.26
C VAL A 89 -10.45 11.46 3.02
N ASN A 90 -11.06 11.45 4.21
CA ASN A 90 -11.21 12.68 5.01
C ASN A 90 -9.87 13.20 5.56
N LYS A 91 -8.95 12.30 5.91
CA LYS A 91 -7.63 12.65 6.49
C LYS A 91 -6.57 12.96 5.42
N TYR A 92 -6.74 12.47 4.19
CA TYR A 92 -5.77 12.61 3.11
C TYR A 92 -5.36 14.07 2.81
N PRO A 93 -6.30 15.05 2.73
CA PRO A 93 -5.94 16.44 2.47
C PRO A 93 -5.10 17.05 3.59
N ALA A 94 -5.36 16.69 4.85
CA ALA A 94 -4.57 17.15 5.99
C ALA A 94 -3.14 16.60 5.92
N ALA A 95 -2.97 15.30 5.67
CA ALA A 95 -1.65 14.68 5.48
C ALA A 95 -0.84 15.35 4.35
N LYS A 96 -1.49 15.67 3.22
CA LYS A 96 -0.89 16.45 2.13
C LYS A 96 -0.44 17.83 2.59
N LYS A 97 -1.34 18.56 3.25
CA LYS A 97 -1.08 19.92 3.73
C LYS A 97 0.11 19.95 4.68
N THR A 98 0.16 19.05 5.67
CA THR A 98 1.25 18.96 6.65
C THR A 98 2.62 18.81 5.96
N LEU A 99 2.74 17.91 4.97
CA LEU A 99 4.01 17.69 4.27
C LEU A 99 4.40 18.86 3.37
N THR A 100 3.44 19.47 2.67
CA THR A 100 3.69 20.66 1.85
C THR A 100 4.18 21.82 2.71
N GLU A 101 3.50 22.10 3.83
CA GLU A 101 3.89 23.19 4.73
C GLU A 101 5.25 22.97 5.37
N LEU A 102 5.57 21.73 5.77
CA LEU A 102 6.90 21.40 6.29
C LEU A 102 8.00 21.71 5.28
N LEU A 103 7.81 21.32 4.02
CA LEU A 103 8.77 21.57 2.95
C LEU A 103 8.91 23.06 2.62
N GLU A 104 7.80 23.79 2.53
CA GLU A 104 7.80 25.23 2.23
C GLU A 104 8.44 26.05 3.35
N LYS A 105 8.10 25.75 4.60
CA LYS A 105 8.61 26.46 5.77
C LYS A 105 9.98 25.97 6.23
N GLN A 106 10.45 24.83 5.71
CA GLN A 106 11.66 24.12 6.15
C GLN A 106 11.69 23.90 7.68
N GLN A 107 10.53 23.62 8.28
CA GLN A 107 10.36 23.46 9.72
C GLN A 107 10.64 22.03 10.17
N PHE A 108 11.84 21.53 9.89
CA PHE A 108 12.28 20.22 10.33
C PHE A 108 13.81 20.14 10.43
N PRO A 109 14.36 19.26 11.28
CA PRO A 109 15.79 19.01 11.33
C PRO A 109 16.35 18.51 9.98
N LEU A 110 17.44 19.11 9.49
CA LEU A 110 18.06 18.77 8.19
C LEU A 110 18.29 17.26 7.94
N PRO A 111 18.70 16.45 8.93
CA PRO A 111 18.86 14.99 8.74
C PRO A 111 17.57 14.28 8.32
N LEU A 112 16.40 14.87 8.56
CA LEU A 112 15.10 14.31 8.19
C LEU A 112 14.63 14.71 6.80
N LEU A 113 15.32 15.63 6.10
CA LEU A 113 14.97 16.03 4.74
C LEU A 113 14.70 14.83 3.80
N PRO A 114 15.51 13.76 3.80
CA PRO A 114 15.27 12.61 2.94
C PRO A 114 13.92 11.93 3.22
N LEU A 115 13.55 11.82 4.49
CA LEU A 115 12.27 11.27 4.93
C LEU A 115 11.12 12.16 4.48
N ILE A 116 11.19 13.47 4.71
CA ILE A 116 10.13 14.41 4.31
C ILE A 116 9.92 14.38 2.79
N VAL A 117 11.01 14.36 2.01
CA VAL A 117 10.92 14.27 0.53
C VAL A 117 10.29 12.94 0.10
N LEU A 118 10.64 11.82 0.75
CA LEU A 118 10.08 10.51 0.45
C LEU A 118 8.57 10.45 0.79
N LEU A 119 8.18 10.90 1.97
CA LEU A 119 6.78 10.98 2.41
C LEU A 119 5.96 11.86 1.47
N ASN A 120 6.49 13.04 1.10
CA ASN A 120 5.85 13.96 0.18
C ASN A 120 5.65 13.33 -1.20
N LYS A 121 6.63 12.57 -1.70
CA LYS A 121 6.52 11.84 -2.96
C LYS A 121 5.44 10.75 -2.91
N ILE A 122 5.37 9.99 -1.82
CA ILE A 122 4.34 8.95 -1.63
C ILE A 122 2.95 9.59 -1.67
N ILE A 123 2.73 10.63 -0.88
CA ILE A 123 1.41 11.24 -0.70
C ILE A 123 0.94 12.05 -1.92
N ASN A 124 1.86 12.59 -2.71
CA ASN A 124 1.49 13.37 -3.89
C ASN A 124 1.45 12.59 -5.20
N THR A 125 1.90 11.33 -5.24
CA THR A 125 1.82 10.52 -6.46
C THR A 125 0.65 9.54 -6.36
N SER A 126 -0.27 9.60 -7.34
CA SER A 126 -1.47 8.74 -7.40
C SER A 126 -1.17 7.25 -7.25
N LYS A 127 -0.05 6.79 -7.82
CA LYS A 127 0.33 5.37 -7.82
C LYS A 127 0.49 4.74 -6.43
N PHE A 128 0.86 5.51 -5.40
CA PHE A 128 1.03 4.98 -4.05
C PHE A 128 -0.28 5.02 -3.24
N GLN A 129 -1.29 5.74 -3.70
CA GLN A 129 -2.53 5.98 -2.93
C GLN A 129 -3.32 4.72 -2.64
N LEU A 130 -3.16 3.70 -3.48
CA LEU A 130 -3.85 2.43 -3.32
C LEU A 130 -3.01 1.37 -2.62
N HIS A 131 -1.84 1.71 -2.09
CA HIS A 131 -1.04 0.75 -1.34
C HIS A 131 -1.76 0.34 -0.05
N CYS A 132 -1.74 -0.95 0.31
CA CYS A 132 -2.47 -1.46 1.47
C CYS A 132 -2.06 -0.85 2.82
N ARG A 133 -0.84 -0.30 2.90
CA ARG A 133 -0.30 0.39 4.08
C ARG A 133 -0.60 1.89 4.12
N ILE A 134 -1.22 2.45 3.08
CA ILE A 134 -1.44 3.89 2.96
C ILE A 134 -2.26 4.46 4.13
N PHE A 135 -3.19 3.67 4.70
CA PHE A 135 -4.03 4.11 5.82
C PHE A 135 -3.23 4.45 7.07
N SER A 136 -2.23 3.64 7.41
CA SER A 136 -1.33 3.89 8.55
C SER A 136 -0.54 5.17 8.32
N LEU A 137 0.01 5.32 7.11
CA LEU A 137 0.76 6.52 6.73
C LEU A 137 -0.08 7.80 6.82
N ILE A 138 -1.31 7.77 6.27
CA ILE A 138 -2.24 8.90 6.35
C ILE A 138 -2.56 9.23 7.80
N ALA A 139 -2.80 8.22 8.63
CA ALA A 139 -3.11 8.43 10.04
C ALA A 139 -1.98 9.17 10.76
N HIS A 140 -0.73 8.74 10.58
CA HIS A 140 0.45 9.42 11.14
C HIS A 140 0.56 10.87 10.66
N LEU A 141 0.48 11.09 9.35
CA LEU A 141 0.72 12.40 8.75
C LEU A 141 -0.40 13.41 9.04
N SER A 142 -1.64 12.92 9.21
CA SER A 142 -2.79 13.79 9.51
C SER A 142 -2.86 14.27 10.96
N ALA A 143 -2.10 13.64 11.86
CA ALA A 143 -1.99 14.03 13.26
C ALA A 143 -0.77 14.94 13.45
N GLU A 144 -0.88 16.20 13.00
CA GLU A 144 0.25 17.14 12.85
C GLU A 144 1.13 17.23 14.11
N GLU A 145 0.55 17.45 15.30
CA GLU A 145 1.31 17.57 16.55
C GLU A 145 2.11 16.29 16.87
N GLU A 146 1.46 15.12 16.82
CA GLU A 146 2.11 13.82 17.07
C GLU A 146 3.17 13.52 15.99
N PHE A 147 2.92 13.91 14.74
CA PHE A 147 3.88 13.75 13.66
C PHE A 147 5.14 14.57 13.90
N LEU A 148 5.01 15.83 14.32
CA LEU A 148 6.16 16.68 14.67
C LEU A 148 6.95 16.12 15.86
N GLU A 149 6.26 15.63 16.90
CA GLU A 149 6.92 14.96 18.03
C GLU A 149 7.72 13.73 17.60
N VAL A 150 7.19 12.95 16.65
CA VAL A 150 7.91 11.80 16.07
C VAL A 150 9.14 12.24 15.29
N LEU A 151 9.05 13.33 14.51
CA LEU A 151 10.20 13.87 13.79
C LEU A 151 11.30 14.35 14.76
N ASP A 152 10.93 15.13 15.78
CA ASP A 152 11.85 15.61 16.81
C ASP A 152 12.50 14.45 17.56
N PHE A 153 11.72 13.41 17.88
CA PHE A 153 12.26 12.19 18.45
C PHE A 153 13.30 11.54 17.55
N ILE A 154 13.01 11.31 16.26
CA ILE A 154 13.97 10.71 15.31
C ILE A 154 15.24 11.55 15.22
N ALA A 155 15.12 12.88 15.15
CA ALA A 155 16.27 13.78 15.08
C ALA A 155 17.11 13.80 16.36
N SER A 156 16.51 13.51 17.51
CA SER A 156 17.22 13.43 18.80
C SER A 156 18.06 12.16 18.96
N LEU A 157 17.80 11.13 18.14
CA LEU A 157 18.52 9.86 18.23
C LEU A 157 19.96 10.01 17.76
N LYS A 158 20.88 9.34 18.45
CA LYS A 158 22.28 9.30 18.04
C LYS A 158 22.42 8.44 16.79
N GLU A 159 23.04 8.96 15.74
CA GLU A 159 23.31 8.18 14.53
C GLU A 159 24.02 6.87 14.86
N THR A 160 23.49 5.78 14.32
CA THR A 160 24.03 4.44 14.51
C THR A 160 24.80 4.02 13.26
N PRO A 161 26.00 3.41 13.38
CA PRO A 161 26.70 2.84 12.24
C PRO A 161 25.79 1.89 11.44
N GLN A 162 25.84 1.98 10.11
CA GLN A 162 25.09 1.07 9.27
C GLN A 162 25.65 -0.35 9.42
N LEU A 163 24.76 -1.31 9.61
CA LEU A 163 25.12 -2.72 9.62
C LEU A 163 25.52 -3.17 8.20
N PRO A 164 26.58 -3.98 8.04
CA PRO A 164 26.89 -4.60 6.77
C PRO A 164 25.70 -5.40 6.27
N LYS A 165 25.40 -5.31 4.98
CA LYS A 165 24.20 -5.93 4.40
C LYS A 165 24.19 -7.46 4.57
N GLU A 166 25.37 -8.07 4.53
CA GLU A 166 25.60 -9.50 4.72
C GLU A 166 25.24 -9.98 6.14
N SER A 167 25.21 -9.07 7.11
CA SER A 167 24.87 -9.37 8.51
C SER A 167 23.37 -9.28 8.80
N LEU A 168 22.56 -8.77 7.85
CA LEU A 168 21.14 -8.56 8.06
C LEU A 168 20.34 -9.84 7.76
N PRO A 169 19.41 -10.24 8.65
CA PRO A 169 18.54 -11.38 8.40
C PRO A 169 17.76 -11.23 7.09
N SER A 170 17.68 -12.30 6.31
CA SER A 170 16.83 -12.35 5.12
C SER A 170 15.38 -12.07 5.50
N GLY A 171 14.75 -11.11 4.82
CA GLY A 171 13.38 -10.66 5.13
C GLY A 171 13.29 -9.52 6.15
N SER A 172 14.41 -9.04 6.70
CA SER A 172 14.42 -7.81 7.51
C SER A 172 14.11 -6.57 6.69
N PHE A 173 13.38 -5.60 7.28
CA PHE A 173 13.15 -4.29 6.67
C PHE A 173 14.44 -3.54 6.34
N LEU A 174 15.52 -3.78 7.09
CA LEU A 174 16.82 -3.16 6.84
C LEU A 174 17.56 -3.80 5.67
N ALA A 175 17.17 -5.00 5.25
CA ALA A 175 17.82 -5.73 4.15
C ALA A 175 17.36 -5.25 2.75
N GLN A 176 16.47 -4.26 2.69
CA GLN A 176 15.95 -3.71 1.44
C GLN A 176 17.07 -3.09 0.58
N ASN A 177 16.97 -3.27 -0.73
CA ASN A 177 17.88 -2.62 -1.67
C ASN A 177 17.51 -1.14 -1.81
N PRO A 178 18.45 -0.20 -1.63
CA PRO A 178 18.16 1.20 -1.83
C PRO A 178 17.82 1.49 -3.29
N ILE A 179 16.68 2.17 -3.52
CA ILE A 179 16.26 2.59 -4.87
C ILE A 179 16.95 3.89 -5.29
N ASN A 180 17.16 4.80 -4.35
CA ASN A 180 17.87 6.06 -4.55
C ASN A 180 18.47 6.56 -3.23
N THR A 181 19.18 7.69 -3.28
CA THR A 181 19.85 8.28 -2.11
C THR A 181 18.88 8.58 -0.96
N ASN A 182 17.70 9.13 -1.22
CA ASN A 182 16.75 9.43 -0.16
C ASN A 182 16.24 8.16 0.51
N HIS A 183 15.94 7.12 -0.27
CA HIS A 183 15.54 5.81 0.24
C HIS A 183 16.65 5.18 1.10
N GLN A 184 17.91 5.26 0.66
CA GLN A 184 19.05 4.79 1.42
C GLN A 184 19.21 5.52 2.77
N GLN A 185 19.04 6.84 2.77
CA GLN A 185 19.10 7.64 3.99
C GLN A 185 17.93 7.33 4.93
N CYS A 186 16.73 7.08 4.40
CA CYS A 186 15.60 6.62 5.20
C CYS A 186 15.83 5.23 5.80
N LEU A 187 16.49 4.30 5.09
CA LEU A 187 16.92 3.01 5.65
C LEU A 187 17.93 3.20 6.79
N ALA A 188 18.82 4.18 6.69
CA ALA A 188 19.76 4.54 7.76
C ALA A 188 19.05 5.10 9.00
N LEU A 189 18.02 5.95 8.80
CA LEU A 189 17.15 6.42 9.88
C LEU A 189 16.41 5.26 10.54
N LEU A 190 15.87 4.32 9.75
CA LEU A 190 15.21 3.12 10.28
C LEU A 190 16.18 2.27 11.12
N ASN A 191 17.42 2.09 10.67
CA ASN A 191 18.44 1.39 11.45
C ASN A 191 18.69 2.07 12.82
N THR A 192 18.77 3.40 12.82
CA THR A 192 18.97 4.20 14.03
C THR A 192 17.81 4.06 15.00
N VAL A 193 16.57 4.15 14.50
CA VAL A 193 15.34 3.97 15.29
C VAL A 193 15.23 2.54 15.82
N ALA A 194 15.51 1.54 14.99
CA ALA A 194 15.43 0.13 15.38
C ALA A 194 16.48 -0.25 16.44
N THR A 195 17.70 0.26 16.32
CA THR A 195 18.79 -0.04 17.29
C THR A 195 18.52 0.59 18.65
N GLN A 196 17.86 1.74 18.69
CA GLN A 196 17.51 2.46 19.91
C GLN A 196 16.06 2.24 20.35
N TYR A 197 15.43 1.16 19.85
CA TYR A 197 14.04 0.89 20.10
C TYR A 197 13.76 0.65 21.59
N ASN A 198 12.69 1.28 22.07
CA ASN A 198 12.21 1.13 23.44
C ASN A 198 10.70 0.93 23.45
N GLU A 199 10.24 -0.28 23.77
CA GLU A 199 8.82 -0.65 23.83
C GLU A 199 7.99 0.24 24.78
N LYS A 200 8.61 0.82 25.81
CA LYS A 200 7.94 1.71 26.76
C LYS A 200 7.74 3.12 26.21
N ASN A 201 8.45 3.48 25.14
CA ASN A 201 8.33 4.79 24.50
C ASN A 201 7.41 4.70 23.28
N LYS A 202 6.22 5.31 23.39
CA LYS A 202 5.25 5.38 22.29
C LYS A 202 5.87 5.96 21.01
N LEU A 203 6.72 6.99 21.13
CA LEU A 203 7.37 7.63 19.97
C LEU A 203 8.30 6.67 19.23
N SER A 204 8.94 5.72 19.92
CA SER A 204 9.75 4.68 19.27
C SER A 204 8.90 3.77 18.39
N GLY A 205 7.70 3.39 18.85
CA GLY A 205 6.74 2.61 18.07
C GLY A 205 6.25 3.37 16.84
N LEU A 206 5.86 4.64 17.02
CA LEU A 206 5.37 5.49 15.93
C LEU A 206 6.45 5.79 14.89
N ALA A 207 7.67 6.13 15.32
CA ALA A 207 8.80 6.38 14.43
C ALA A 207 9.15 5.14 13.58
N ASN A 208 9.18 3.96 14.22
CA ASN A 208 9.44 2.72 13.52
C ASN A 208 8.31 2.40 12.52
N GLY A 209 7.04 2.56 12.91
CA GLY A 209 5.88 2.37 12.03
C GLY A 209 5.91 3.30 10.81
N LEU A 210 6.12 4.60 11.03
CA LEU A 210 6.23 5.60 9.97
C LEU A 210 7.31 5.25 8.94
N LEU A 211 8.52 4.90 9.41
CA LEU A 211 9.64 4.55 8.53
C LEU A 211 9.40 3.23 7.80
N GLN A 212 8.92 2.19 8.49
CA GLN A 212 8.64 0.89 7.86
C GLN A 212 7.54 0.99 6.81
N ASP A 213 6.43 1.68 7.11
CA ASP A 213 5.33 1.81 6.16
C ASP A 213 5.74 2.66 4.96
N SER A 214 6.42 3.79 5.16
CA SER A 214 6.86 4.65 4.06
C SER A 214 7.88 3.96 3.14
N LEU A 215 8.88 3.27 3.71
CA LEU A 215 9.87 2.50 2.95
C LEU A 215 9.23 1.35 2.15
N LEU A 216 8.34 0.57 2.77
CA LEU A 216 7.63 -0.51 2.08
C LEU A 216 6.74 0.01 0.95
N ILE A 217 5.92 1.03 1.21
CA ILE A 217 5.07 1.64 0.17
C ILE A 217 5.93 2.07 -1.01
N TYR A 218 7.05 2.74 -0.73
CA TYR A 218 7.95 3.23 -1.77
C TYR A 218 8.60 2.11 -2.57
N GLN A 219 9.12 1.09 -1.88
CA GLN A 219 9.81 -0.02 -2.53
C GLN A 219 8.86 -0.90 -3.32
N GLU A 220 7.80 -1.42 -2.69
CA GLU A 220 6.91 -2.41 -3.29
C GLU A 220 6.20 -1.83 -4.53
N THR A 221 5.77 -0.58 -4.47
CA THR A 221 5.11 0.09 -5.61
C THR A 221 6.06 0.31 -6.79
N LEU A 222 7.36 0.53 -6.55
CA LEU A 222 8.35 0.73 -7.61
C LEU A 222 8.95 -0.58 -8.13
N SER A 223 9.15 -1.58 -7.28
CA SER A 223 9.68 -2.89 -7.68
C SER A 223 8.75 -3.61 -8.64
N GLU A 224 7.43 -3.54 -8.44
CA GLU A 224 6.43 -4.14 -9.32
C GLU A 224 6.41 -3.53 -10.74
N GLU A 225 6.86 -2.28 -10.93
CA GLU A 225 7.03 -1.67 -12.27
C GLU A 225 8.18 -2.33 -13.03
N THR A 226 9.25 -2.72 -12.33
CA THR A 226 10.41 -3.37 -12.91
C THR A 226 10.05 -4.76 -13.45
N ASP A 227 9.31 -5.54 -12.66
CA ASP A 227 8.86 -6.89 -13.05
C ASP A 227 7.91 -6.84 -14.26
N LEU A 228 6.93 -5.92 -14.26
CA LEU A 228 6.01 -5.75 -15.41
C LEU A 228 6.73 -5.28 -16.68
N SER A 229 7.74 -4.42 -16.55
CA SER A 229 8.53 -3.95 -17.70
C SER A 229 9.42 -5.04 -18.30
N TYR A 230 9.85 -6.02 -17.50
CA TYR A 230 10.61 -7.18 -17.97
C TYR A 230 9.69 -8.20 -18.64
N GLU A 231 8.51 -8.50 -18.08
CA GLU A 231 7.54 -9.43 -18.67
C GLU A 231 7.06 -8.95 -20.05
N VAL A 232 6.74 -7.65 -20.20
CA VAL A 232 6.33 -7.07 -21.49
C VAL A 232 7.47 -7.08 -22.52
N ARG A 233 8.73 -6.95 -22.09
CA ARG A 233 9.89 -7.05 -22.98
C ARG A 233 10.13 -8.47 -23.48
N LEU A 234 9.91 -9.47 -22.63
CA LEU A 234 10.02 -10.88 -22.99
C LEU A 234 8.91 -11.28 -23.98
N SER A 235 7.66 -10.89 -23.73
CA SER A 235 6.56 -11.18 -24.65
C SER A 235 6.73 -10.50 -26.03
N CYS A 236 7.30 -9.29 -26.08
CA CYS A 236 7.61 -8.62 -27.34
C CYS A 236 8.85 -9.18 -28.07
N GLN A 237 9.69 -9.97 -27.41
CA GLN A 237 10.80 -10.68 -28.05
C GLN A 237 10.36 -12.03 -28.59
N GLU A 238 9.52 -12.76 -27.85
CA GLU A 238 8.94 -14.05 -28.30
C GLU A 238 8.07 -13.89 -29.55
N GLU A 239 7.22 -12.85 -29.62
CA GLU A 239 6.43 -12.57 -30.84
C GLU A 239 7.31 -12.21 -32.06
N LYS A 240 8.47 -11.58 -31.84
CA LYS A 240 9.41 -11.26 -32.93
C LYS A 240 10.15 -12.50 -33.44
N GLU A 241 10.50 -13.42 -32.55
CA GLU A 241 11.13 -14.69 -32.90
C GLU A 241 10.14 -15.61 -33.63
N GLU A 242 8.88 -15.70 -33.20
CA GLU A 242 7.85 -16.46 -33.92
C GLU A 242 7.56 -15.88 -35.32
N THR A 243 7.50 -14.55 -35.44
CA THR A 243 7.29 -13.89 -36.74
C THR A 243 8.49 -14.12 -37.68
N GLN A 244 9.73 -14.11 -37.17
CA GLN A 244 10.91 -14.46 -37.97
C GLN A 244 10.96 -15.94 -38.35
N GLN A 245 10.54 -16.85 -37.47
CA GLN A 245 10.47 -18.28 -37.77
C GLN A 245 9.44 -18.59 -38.88
N VAL A 246 8.29 -17.91 -38.86
CA VAL A 246 7.24 -18.02 -39.90
C VAL A 246 7.71 -17.46 -41.24
N ILE A 247 8.46 -16.36 -41.24
CA ILE A 247 9.04 -15.79 -42.46
C ILE A 247 10.09 -16.75 -43.04
N VAL A 248 11.00 -17.29 -42.23
CA VAL A 248 12.04 -18.23 -42.71
C VAL A 248 11.41 -19.52 -43.26
N ASN A 249 10.37 -20.07 -42.62
CA ASN A 249 9.70 -21.27 -43.10
C ASN A 249 8.92 -21.05 -44.42
N ASN A 250 8.37 -19.85 -44.65
CA ASN A 250 7.68 -19.55 -45.91
C ASN A 250 8.65 -19.30 -47.08
N TYR A 251 9.90 -18.92 -46.82
CA TYR A 251 10.92 -18.78 -47.87
C TYR A 251 11.66 -20.10 -48.21
N CYS A 252 11.56 -21.14 -47.36
CA CYS A 252 12.15 -22.46 -47.65
C CYS A 252 11.27 -23.39 -48.50
N VAL A 253 10.04 -23.00 -48.86
CA VAL A 253 9.12 -23.83 -49.68
C VAL A 253 9.11 -23.40 -51.16
N LEU A 254 9.91 -22.40 -51.54
CA LEU A 254 9.94 -21.84 -52.91
C LEU A 254 11.27 -22.04 -53.66
N PHE A 255 12.09 -23.03 -53.28
CA PHE A 255 13.25 -23.48 -54.05
C PHE A 255 13.24 -24.98 -54.28
#